data_AF-A0A9P0ITJ3-F1
#
_entry.id   AF-A0A9P0ITJ3-F1
#
_cell.length_a   1.000
_cell.length_b   1.000
_cell.length_c   1.000
_cell.angle_alpha   90.00
_cell.angle_beta   90.00
_cell.angle_gamma   90.00
#
_symmetry.space_group_name_H-M   'P 1'
#
loop_
_entity.id
_entity.type
_entity.pdbx_description
1 polymer ?
#
loop_
_entity_poly.entity_id
_entity_poly.type
_entity_poly.pdbx_seq_one_letter_code
_entity_poly.pdbx_strand_id
1 'polypeptide(L)'
;MQFGRQITLSETTRHEYSKVEFLCSPFEFLENAIFVSWVDFKGTTYNSNNMSVLINFSDNPNILPIFGLILSIFIQINNIPFFICKIYENKYFDEHFQAYNVQLTEKLICCSVEQLDCVHPTVHCVLSNGLSYISS
;
A
#
# COMPACT_ATOMS: atom_id res chain seq x y z
N MET A 1 -12.58 15.06 -0.51
CA MET A 1 -11.25 14.49 -0.79
C MET A 1 -10.36 15.61 -1.27
N GLN A 2 -9.16 15.74 -0.69
CA GLN A 2 -8.12 16.64 -1.17
C GLN A 2 -6.95 15.79 -1.65
N PHE A 3 -6.19 16.28 -2.63
CA PHE A 3 -5.01 15.58 -3.11
C PHE A 3 -3.93 16.58 -3.51
N GLY A 4 -2.68 16.11 -3.46
CA GLY A 4 -1.52 16.90 -3.77
C GLY A 4 -1.33 17.15 -5.27
N ARG A 5 -0.14 17.62 -5.64
CA ARG A 5 0.21 17.79 -7.06
C ARG A 5 0.04 16.48 -7.84
N GLN A 6 -0.35 16.60 -9.10
CA GLN A 6 -0.33 15.48 -10.04
C GLN A 6 1.10 15.04 -10.34
N ILE A 7 1.28 13.74 -10.53
CA ILE A 7 2.56 13.11 -10.83
C ILE A 7 2.48 12.51 -12.23
N THR A 8 3.47 12.82 -13.07
CA THR A 8 3.64 12.15 -14.36
C THR A 8 4.51 10.92 -14.16
N LEU A 9 3.94 9.74 -14.38
CA LEU A 9 4.71 8.50 -14.41
C LEU A 9 5.48 8.36 -15.73
N SER A 10 6.68 7.78 -15.64
CA SER A 10 7.44 7.33 -16.81
C SER A 10 6.70 6.23 -17.58
N GLU A 11 6.99 6.07 -18.87
CA GLU A 11 6.42 4.99 -19.68
C GLU A 11 6.73 3.60 -19.11
N THR A 12 7.96 3.40 -18.63
CA THR A 12 8.39 2.15 -17.99
C THR A 12 7.55 1.84 -16.75
N THR A 13 7.34 2.83 -15.87
CA THR A 13 6.51 2.65 -14.66
C THR A 13 5.05 2.38 -15.02
N ARG A 14 4.51 3.08 -16.03
CA ARG A 14 3.15 2.82 -16.53
C ARG A 14 3.00 1.40 -17.06
N HIS A 15 4.00 0.90 -17.77
CA HIS A 15 4.02 -0.47 -18.29
C HIS A 15 4.19 -1.52 -17.18
N GLU A 16 4.95 -1.23 -16.13
CA GLU A 16 5.05 -2.11 -14.97
C GLU A 16 3.73 -2.18 -14.20
N TYR A 17 3.14 -1.01 -13.89
CA TYR A 17 1.84 -0.91 -13.23
C TYR A 17 0.73 -1.52 -14.08
N SER A 18 1.00 -1.71 -15.37
CA SER A 18 0.05 -2.31 -16.29
C SER A 18 -0.28 -3.77 -15.99
N LYS A 19 0.59 -4.43 -15.24
CA LYS A 19 0.58 -5.87 -15.01
C LYS A 19 0.26 -6.22 -13.56
N VAL A 20 0.00 -5.21 -12.74
CA VAL A 20 -0.21 -5.37 -11.30
C VAL A 20 -1.52 -6.09 -11.04
N GLU A 21 -1.47 -7.08 -10.15
CA GLU A 21 -2.67 -7.79 -9.70
C GLU A 21 -3.54 -6.86 -8.87
N PHE A 22 -4.83 -6.79 -9.22
CA PHE A 22 -5.83 -6.09 -8.44
C PHE A 22 -6.39 -7.03 -7.40
N LEU A 23 -6.37 -6.62 -6.13
CA LEU A 23 -6.98 -7.41 -5.07
C LEU A 23 -8.52 -7.46 -5.19
N CYS A 24 -9.14 -6.59 -5.98
CA CYS A 24 -10.59 -6.56 -6.19
C CYS A 24 -10.97 -6.22 -7.63
N SER A 25 -11.69 -7.15 -8.28
CA SER A 25 -12.35 -7.08 -9.60
C SER A 25 -11.43 -6.90 -10.82
N PRO A 26 -11.77 -7.48 -11.99
CA PRO A 26 -11.05 -7.20 -13.24
C PRO A 26 -11.12 -5.70 -13.53
N PHE A 27 -9.95 -5.06 -13.50
CA PHE A 27 -9.78 -3.64 -13.78
C PHE A 27 -9.37 -3.48 -15.25
N GLU A 28 -10.14 -2.70 -16.00
CA GLU A 28 -9.67 -2.16 -17.28
C GLU A 28 -8.85 -0.90 -16.99
N PHE A 29 -7.59 -0.98 -17.37
CA PHE A 29 -6.48 -0.04 -17.32
C PHE A 29 -6.64 1.44 -16.88
N LEU A 30 -5.51 1.96 -16.36
CA LEU A 30 -5.17 3.32 -15.91
C LEU A 30 -5.34 4.45 -16.95
N GLU A 31 -6.08 4.30 -18.05
CA GLU A 31 -6.16 5.32 -19.11
C GLU A 31 -6.61 6.69 -18.59
N ASN A 32 -7.51 6.69 -17.60
CA ASN A 32 -8.03 7.90 -16.96
C ASN A 32 -7.53 8.09 -15.51
N ALA A 33 -6.45 7.41 -15.12
CA ALA A 33 -5.91 7.51 -13.77
C ALA A 33 -5.08 8.78 -13.59
N ILE A 34 -5.41 9.57 -12.57
CA ILE A 34 -4.65 10.75 -12.17
C ILE A 34 -3.77 10.37 -11.01
N PHE A 35 -2.45 10.28 -11.25
CA PHE A 35 -1.47 10.01 -10.19
C PHE A 35 -1.20 11.28 -9.39
N VAL A 36 -1.09 11.14 -8.07
CA VAL A 36 -0.97 12.27 -7.13
C VAL A 36 0.07 11.99 -6.05
N SER A 37 0.69 13.04 -5.52
CA SER A 37 1.72 12.93 -4.47
C SER A 37 1.20 12.52 -3.10
N TRP A 38 -0.04 12.87 -2.79
CA TRP A 38 -0.74 12.47 -1.57
C TRP A 38 -2.24 12.58 -1.78
N VAL A 39 -3.02 11.88 -0.94
CA VAL A 39 -4.48 11.99 -0.87
C VAL A 39 -4.92 12.03 0.57
N ASP A 40 -5.86 12.93 0.89
CA ASP A 40 -6.60 12.90 2.15
C ASP A 40 -7.90 12.12 1.95
N PHE A 41 -8.03 11.03 2.69
CA PHE A 41 -9.20 10.17 2.67
C PHE A 41 -9.67 9.91 4.11
N LYS A 42 -10.91 10.34 4.42
CA LYS A 42 -11.53 10.24 5.75
C LYS A 42 -10.67 10.81 6.89
N GLY A 43 -9.91 11.88 6.62
CA GLY A 43 -9.07 12.56 7.60
C GLY A 43 -7.69 11.94 7.80
N THR A 44 -7.35 10.86 7.08
CA THR A 44 -5.98 10.35 6.99
C THR A 44 -5.35 10.80 5.68
N THR A 45 -4.18 11.45 5.77
CA THR A 45 -3.37 11.80 4.60
C THR A 45 -2.40 10.67 4.28
N TYR A 46 -2.53 10.09 3.09
CA TYR A 46 -1.66 9.05 2.56
C TYR A 46 -0.70 9.63 1.53
N ASN A 47 0.55 9.15 1.49
CA ASN A 47 1.56 9.55 0.51
C ASN A 47 2.44 8.35 0.13
N SER A 48 3.29 8.50 -0.90
CA SER A 48 4.25 7.47 -1.32
C SER A 48 5.68 7.69 -0.79
N ASN A 49 5.86 8.54 0.24
CA ASN A 49 7.16 8.79 0.87
C ASN A 49 7.38 7.82 2.04
N ASN A 50 7.67 6.55 1.73
CA ASN A 50 7.94 5.50 2.71
C ASN A 50 6.78 5.19 3.68
N MET A 51 5.54 5.34 3.21
CA MET A 51 4.35 5.05 4.01
C MET A 51 3.86 3.63 3.75
N SER A 52 3.58 2.90 4.83
CA SER A 52 3.04 1.54 4.77
C SER A 52 1.62 1.48 5.31
N VAL A 53 0.83 0.55 4.78
CA VAL A 53 -0.58 0.34 5.13
C VAL A 53 -0.88 -1.13 5.40
N LEU A 54 -1.88 -1.39 6.25
CA LEU A 54 -2.47 -2.70 6.45
C LEU A 54 -3.54 -2.93 5.39
N ILE A 55 -3.30 -3.86 4.49
CA ILE A 55 -4.15 -4.14 3.32
C ILE A 55 -5.16 -5.23 3.63
N ASN A 56 -4.73 -6.26 4.35
CA ASN A 56 -5.63 -7.33 4.78
C ASN A 56 -5.25 -7.79 6.20
N PHE A 57 -6.23 -7.90 7.07
CA PHE A 57 -6.16 -8.50 8.38
C PHE A 57 -7.24 -9.58 8.47
N SER A 58 -6.83 -10.79 8.85
CA SER A 58 -7.76 -11.90 9.00
C SER A 58 -7.88 -12.29 10.47
N ASP A 59 -9.11 -12.51 10.94
CA ASP A 59 -9.38 -13.09 12.25
C ASP A 59 -8.97 -14.58 12.33
N ASN A 60 -8.64 -15.20 11.19
CA ASN A 60 -8.11 -16.55 11.17
C ASN A 60 -6.63 -16.53 11.59
N PRO A 61 -6.26 -17.17 12.72
CA PRO A 61 -4.89 -17.12 13.24
C PRO A 61 -3.85 -17.77 12.31
N ASN A 62 -4.30 -18.55 11.31
CA ASN A 62 -3.43 -19.17 10.31
C ASN A 62 -3.15 -18.24 9.11
N ILE A 63 -3.80 -17.08 9.03
CA ILE A 63 -3.63 -16.12 7.94
C ILE A 63 -2.90 -14.91 8.50
N LEU A 64 -1.68 -14.66 8.01
CA LEU A 64 -0.88 -13.52 8.43
C LEU A 64 -1.41 -12.22 7.78
N PRO A 65 -1.30 -11.08 8.47
CA PRO A 65 -1.72 -9.80 7.91
C PRO A 65 -0.89 -9.42 6.68
N ILE A 66 -1.49 -8.74 5.72
CA ILE A 66 -0.81 -8.26 4.52
C ILE A 66 -0.52 -6.78 4.70
N PHE A 67 0.77 -6.44 4.74
CA PHE A 67 1.23 -5.06 4.72
C PHE A 67 1.72 -4.68 3.32
N GLY A 68 1.53 -3.42 2.93
CA GLY A 68 2.07 -2.90 1.69
C GLY A 68 2.69 -1.52 1.85
N LEU A 69 3.83 -1.32 1.21
CA LEU A 69 4.50 -0.03 1.04
C LEU A 69 3.88 0.71 -0.14
N ILE A 70 3.33 1.89 0.08
CA ILE A 70 2.72 2.70 -0.98
C ILE A 70 3.82 3.22 -1.91
N LEU A 71 3.79 2.78 -3.18
CA LEU A 71 4.69 3.28 -4.23
C LEU A 71 4.05 4.42 -5.02
N SER A 72 2.75 4.37 -5.23
CA SER A 72 2.02 5.37 -6.00
C SER A 72 0.56 5.42 -5.60
N ILE A 73 -0.01 6.62 -5.71
CA ILE A 73 -1.41 6.90 -5.42
C ILE A 73 -2.02 7.44 -6.71
N PHE A 74 -3.18 6.91 -7.08
CA PHE A 74 -3.96 7.44 -8.19
C PHE A 74 -5.43 7.54 -7.86
N ILE A 75 -6.11 8.43 -8.57
CA ILE A 75 -7.55 8.67 -8.45
C ILE A 75 -8.18 8.37 -9.80
N GLN A 76 -9.33 7.69 -9.79
CA GLN A 76 -10.12 7.41 -10.98
C GLN A 76 -11.39 8.29 -11.01
N ILE A 77 -12.17 8.18 -12.09
CA ILE A 77 -13.41 8.93 -12.37
C ILE A 77 -14.39 8.94 -11.18
N ASN A 78 -14.44 7.87 -10.39
CA ASN A 78 -15.33 7.76 -9.24
C ASN A 78 -14.84 8.52 -7.99
N ASN A 79 -13.73 9.27 -8.08
CA ASN A 79 -13.07 9.95 -6.95
C ASN A 79 -12.66 9.00 -5.81
N ILE A 80 -12.48 7.72 -6.12
CA ILE A 80 -11.93 6.73 -5.19
C ILE A 80 -10.42 6.68 -5.39
N PRO A 81 -9.61 6.89 -4.33
CA PRO A 81 -8.18 6.70 -4.43
C PRO A 81 -7.81 5.22 -4.39
N PHE A 82 -6.73 4.90 -5.09
CA PHE A 82 -6.13 3.59 -5.15
C PHE A 82 -4.64 3.69 -4.87
N PHE A 83 -4.09 2.64 -4.27
CA PHE A 83 -2.67 2.50 -3.99
C PHE A 83 -2.09 1.37 -4.82
N ILE A 84 -0.97 1.67 -5.48
CA ILE A 84 -0.04 0.65 -5.94
C ILE A 84 0.94 0.41 -4.81
N CYS A 85 0.94 -0.80 -4.28
CA CYS A 85 1.74 -1.19 -3.13
C CYS A 85 2.73 -2.30 -3.48
N LYS A 86 3.94 -2.21 -2.91
CA LYS A 86 4.90 -3.33 -2.86
C LYS A 86 4.68 -4.08 -1.54
N ILE A 87 4.43 -5.37 -1.60
CA ILE A 87 4.00 -6.14 -0.42
C ILE A 87 5.17 -6.66 0.40
N TYR A 88 4.92 -6.73 1.70
CA TYR A 88 5.81 -7.33 2.69
C TYR A 88 5.47 -8.81 2.89
N GLU A 89 6.50 -9.63 2.97
CA GLU A 89 6.43 -11.01 3.43
C GLU A 89 6.68 -11.03 4.95
N ASN A 90 5.74 -11.58 5.71
CA ASN A 90 5.90 -11.79 7.14
C ASN A 90 6.79 -13.01 7.39
N LYS A 91 7.80 -12.85 8.25
CA LYS A 91 8.68 -13.95 8.66
C LYS A 91 8.22 -14.56 9.98
N TYR A 92 7.94 -13.72 10.97
CA TYR A 92 7.42 -14.12 12.29
C TYR A 92 6.85 -12.89 13.01
N PHE A 93 6.03 -13.13 14.04
CA PHE A 93 5.62 -12.10 14.99
C PHE A 93 6.60 -12.07 16.17
N ASP A 94 7.05 -10.88 16.54
CA ASP A 94 7.94 -10.66 17.69
C ASP A 94 7.14 -10.13 18.87
N GLU A 95 7.02 -10.93 19.94
CA GLU A 95 6.26 -10.58 21.14
C GLU A 95 6.88 -9.42 21.93
N HIS A 96 8.20 -9.19 21.85
CA HIS A 96 8.84 -8.09 22.57
C HIS A 96 8.53 -6.76 21.91
N PHE A 97 8.52 -6.74 20.57
CA PHE A 97 8.21 -5.54 19.80
C PHE A 97 6.71 -5.36 19.53
N GLN A 98 5.89 -6.39 19.77
CA GLN A 98 4.48 -6.41 19.37
C GLN A 98 4.31 -6.05 17.89
N ALA A 99 5.19 -6.60 17.05
CA ALA A 99 5.31 -6.24 15.64
C ALA A 99 5.71 -7.46 14.79
N TYR A 100 5.38 -7.41 13.51
CA TYR A 100 5.77 -8.44 12.56
C TYR A 100 7.15 -8.14 11.99
N ASN A 101 8.07 -9.11 12.06
CA ASN A 101 9.28 -9.05 11.26
C ASN A 101 8.92 -9.29 9.79
N VAL A 102 9.32 -8.37 8.94
CA VAL A 102 8.91 -8.35 7.54
C VAL A 102 10.09 -8.16 6.59
N GLN A 103 9.91 -8.63 5.36
CA GLN A 103 10.83 -8.40 4.26
C GLN A 103 10.05 -7.89 3.05
N LEU A 104 10.51 -6.80 2.44
CA LEU A 104 9.89 -6.27 1.23
C LEU A 104 10.11 -7.24 0.05
N THR A 105 9.04 -7.58 -0.67
CA THR A 105 9.08 -8.50 -1.82
C THR A 105 8.99 -7.73 -3.13
N GLU A 106 9.33 -8.34 -4.27
CA GLU A 106 9.09 -7.73 -5.60
C GLU A 106 7.63 -7.76 -6.06
N LYS A 107 6.73 -8.36 -5.28
CA LYS A 107 5.32 -8.46 -5.68
C LYS A 107 4.62 -7.10 -5.48
N LEU A 108 3.91 -6.69 -6.52
CA LEU A 108 3.06 -5.50 -6.53
C LEU A 108 1.59 -5.88 -6.47
N ILE A 109 0.80 -5.07 -5.79
CA ILE A 109 -0.66 -5.18 -5.76
C ILE A 109 -1.29 -3.80 -5.88
N CYS A 110 -2.52 -3.78 -6.39
CA CYS A 110 -3.37 -2.60 -6.39
C CYS A 110 -4.54 -2.81 -5.43
N CYS A 111 -4.81 -1.82 -4.58
CA CYS A 111 -5.94 -1.83 -3.64
C CYS A 111 -6.63 -0.46 -3.58
N SER A 112 -7.95 -0.47 -3.36
CA SER A 112 -8.70 0.75 -3.04
C SER A 112 -8.44 1.15 -1.59
N VAL A 113 -8.35 2.46 -1.32
CA VAL A 113 -8.24 2.95 0.07
C VAL A 113 -9.46 2.58 0.91
N GLU A 114 -10.62 2.37 0.27
CA GLU A 114 -11.85 1.94 0.95
C GLU A 114 -11.80 0.52 1.50
N GLN A 115 -10.86 -0.29 1.01
CA GLN A 115 -10.73 -1.71 1.33
C GLN A 115 -9.61 -1.99 2.33
N LEU A 116 -8.93 -0.95 2.82
CA LEU A 116 -7.96 -1.12 3.90
C LEU A 116 -8.69 -1.50 5.18
N ASP A 117 -8.24 -2.56 5.83
CA ASP A 117 -8.78 -2.97 7.14
C ASP A 117 -8.45 -1.97 8.24
N CYS A 118 -7.42 -1.14 8.04
CA CYS A 118 -7.09 -0.03 8.92
C CYS A 118 -6.88 1.27 8.12
N VAL A 119 -7.57 2.33 8.54
CA VAL A 119 -7.44 3.68 7.96
C VAL A 119 -6.24 4.46 8.51
N HIS A 120 -5.47 3.87 9.43
CA HIS A 120 -4.28 4.46 9.99
C HIS A 120 -3.04 3.85 9.34
N PRO A 121 -2.01 4.64 9.02
CA PRO A 121 -0.74 4.09 8.54
C PRO A 121 -0.10 3.19 9.58
N THR A 122 0.65 2.22 9.08
CA THR A 122 1.43 1.33 9.94
C THR A 122 2.76 1.97 10.33
N VAL A 123 3.28 1.59 11.50
CA VAL A 123 4.60 2.01 11.95
C VAL A 123 5.61 1.02 11.37
N HIS A 124 6.46 1.50 10.46
CA HIS A 124 7.55 0.73 9.87
C HIS A 124 8.88 1.17 10.48
N CYS A 125 9.61 0.23 11.08
CA CYS A 125 10.90 0.47 11.71
C CYS A 125 11.97 -0.45 11.11
N VAL A 126 13.14 0.11 10.80
CA VAL A 126 14.34 -0.65 10.41
C VAL A 126 15.36 -0.52 11.53
N LEU A 127 15.75 -1.64 12.13
CA LEU A 127 16.74 -1.68 13.20
C LEU A 127 18.16 -1.57 12.62
N SER A 128 19.14 -1.29 13.49
CA SER A 128 20.55 -1.15 13.11
C SER A 128 21.17 -2.43 12.54
N ASN A 129 20.57 -3.59 12.82
CA ASN A 129 20.97 -4.88 12.24
C ASN A 129 20.33 -5.16 10.86
N GLY A 130 19.56 -4.21 10.31
CA GLY A 130 18.90 -4.30 9.02
C GLY A 130 17.54 -5.02 9.04
N LEU A 131 17.10 -5.54 10.20
CA LEU A 131 15.78 -6.16 10.32
C LEU A 131 14.68 -5.09 10.28
N SER A 132 13.61 -5.38 9.54
CA SER A 132 12.45 -4.50 9.38
C SER A 132 11.25 -5.06 10.14
N TYR A 133 10.52 -4.19 10.83
CA TYR A 133 9.35 -4.54 11.62
C TYR A 133 8.18 -3.60 11.30
N ILE A 134 6.96 -4.16 11.26
CA ILE A 134 5.72 -3.39 11.05
C ILE A 134 4.70 -3.72 12.14
N SER A 135 4.06 -2.67 12.68
CA SER A 135 2.88 -2.76 13.56
C SER A 135 1.75 -1.89 13.03
N SER A 136 0.50 -2.33 13.23
CA SER A 136 -0.72 -1.57 12.89
C SER A 136 -1.49 -1.18 14.14
#